data_AF-W0TZ45-F1
#
_entry.id   AF-W0TZ45-F1
#
_cell.length_a   1.000
_cell.length_b   1.000
_cell.length_c   1.000
_cell.angle_alpha   90.00
_cell.angle_beta   90.00
_cell.angle_gamma   90.00
#
_symmetry.space_group_name_H-M   'P 1'
#
loop_
_entity.id
_entity.type
_entity.pdbx_description
1 polymer ?
#
loop_
_entity_poly.entity_id
_entity_poly.type
_entity_poly.pdbx_seq_one_letter_code
_entity_poly.pdbx_strand_id
1 'polypeptide(L)'
;LERGVLVWVAPDGVFIKRFCQGRVYWSGPLAQHTDRPNKLNRERTCKLLNASIFLKELQDFLKGAGPKPRYEIDLCFGEEFSRRGA
;
A
#
# COMPACT_ATOMS: atom_id res chain seq x y z
N LEU A 1 -15.46 -6.28 7.23
CA LEU A 1 -14.70 -5.99 5.98
C LEU A 1 -15.50 -6.37 4.72
N GLU A 2 -16.82 -6.20 4.69
CA GLU A 2 -17.69 -6.85 3.68
C GLU A 2 -17.34 -6.53 2.21
N ARG A 3 -17.06 -5.26 1.88
CA ARG A 3 -16.61 -4.88 0.52
C ARG A 3 -15.09 -5.02 0.30
N GLY A 4 -14.33 -5.26 1.37
CA GLY A 4 -12.89 -5.51 1.33
C GLY A 4 -12.02 -4.44 0.68
N VAL A 5 -10.85 -4.89 0.23
CA VAL A 5 -9.88 -4.17 -0.59
C VAL A 5 -9.55 -5.03 -1.81
N LEU A 6 -9.39 -4.41 -2.97
CA LEU A 6 -8.89 -5.06 -4.18
C LEU A 6 -7.41 -4.73 -4.31
N VAL A 7 -6.56 -5.75 -4.39
CA VAL A 7 -5.13 -5.63 -4.69
C VAL A 7 -4.88 -6.28 -6.04
N TRP A 8 -4.09 -5.64 -6.89
CA TRP A 8 -3.72 -6.20 -8.18
C TRP A 8 -2.30 -5.82 -8.58
N VAL A 9 -1.73 -6.65 -9.45
CA VAL A 9 -0.43 -6.44 -10.06
C VAL A 9 -0.65 -6.11 -11.52
N ALA A 10 0.06 -5.11 -12.02
CA ALA A 10 0.16 -4.75 -13.42
C ALA A 10 1.65 -4.58 -13.79
N PRO A 11 2.01 -4.53 -15.09
CA PRO A 11 3.40 -4.38 -15.50
C PRO A 11 4.13 -3.17 -14.87
N ASP A 12 3.38 -2.12 -14.54
CA ASP A 12 3.94 -0.90 -13.95
C ASP A 12 4.01 -0.91 -12.42
N GLY A 13 3.41 -1.89 -11.73
CA GLY A 13 3.51 -2.02 -10.27
C GLY A 13 2.35 -2.74 -9.56
N VAL A 14 2.27 -2.51 -8.25
CA VAL A 14 1.23 -3.07 -7.36
C VAL A 14 0.28 -1.96 -6.97
N PHE A 15 -1.02 -2.26 -6.97
CA PHE A 15 -2.08 -1.30 -6.70
C PHE A 15 -3.07 -1.83 -5.69
N ILE A 16 -3.77 -0.90 -5.04
CA ILE A 16 -4.88 -1.20 -4.14
C ILE A 16 -6.03 -0.23 -4.35
N LYS A 17 -7.25 -0.72 -4.13
CA LYS A 17 -8.47 0.08 -4.04
C LYS A 17 -9.32 -0.41 -2.89
N ARG A 18 -9.65 0.49 -1.96
CA ARG A 18 -10.46 0.18 -0.78
C ARG A 18 -11.95 0.39 -1.07
N PHE A 19 -12.78 -0.59 -0.74
CA PHE A 19 -14.23 -0.48 -0.86
C PHE A 19 -14.97 -0.58 0.47
N CYS A 20 -14.34 -1.14 1.50
CA CYS A 20 -14.90 -1.30 2.84
C CYS A 20 -15.13 0.04 3.57
N GLN A 21 -16.08 0.05 4.51
CA GLN A 21 -16.37 1.20 5.36
C GLN A 21 -15.29 1.42 6.43
N GLY A 22 -14.73 0.34 7.00
CA GLY A 22 -13.63 0.41 7.97
C GLY A 22 -12.39 1.09 7.38
N ARG A 23 -11.62 1.79 8.22
CA ARG A 23 -10.40 2.51 7.81
C ARG A 23 -9.32 1.50 7.47
N VAL A 24 -8.56 1.76 6.42
CA VAL A 24 -7.39 0.94 6.08
C VAL A 24 -6.19 1.85 5.99
N TYR A 25 -5.14 1.49 6.71
CA TYR A 25 -3.85 2.16 6.70
C TYR A 25 -2.81 1.25 6.06
N TRP A 26 -1.75 1.84 5.52
CA TRP A 26 -0.68 1.08 4.88
C TRP A 26 0.70 1.68 5.12
N SER A 27 1.72 0.83 4.99
CA SER A 27 3.13 1.18 4.87
C SER A 27 3.73 0.42 3.69
N GLY A 28 4.74 0.99 3.05
CA GLY A 28 5.38 0.36 1.91
C GLY A 28 6.32 1.30 1.15
N PRO A 29 6.84 0.87 -0.02
CA PRO A 29 7.86 1.60 -0.77
C PRO A 29 7.40 2.98 -1.25
N LEU A 30 6.12 3.13 -1.62
CA LEU A 30 5.54 4.41 -2.07
C LEU A 30 4.78 5.17 -0.97
N ALA A 31 4.92 4.75 0.29
CA ALA A 31 4.30 5.46 1.41
C ALA A 31 4.94 6.85 1.56
N GLN A 32 4.11 7.90 1.59
CA GLN A 32 4.58 9.29 1.71
C GLN A 32 5.06 9.62 3.12
N HIS A 33 4.54 8.90 4.11
CA HIS A 33 4.81 9.15 5.51
C HIS A 33 5.44 7.93 6.16
N THR A 34 6.55 8.16 6.84
CA THR A 34 7.27 7.17 7.65
C THR A 34 7.00 7.33 9.15
N ASP A 35 6.54 8.52 9.55
CA ASP A 35 6.26 8.93 10.93
C ASP A 35 4.77 8.84 11.31
N ARG A 36 3.89 8.71 10.31
CA ARG A 36 2.44 8.64 10.52
C ARG A 36 1.75 7.64 9.59
N PRO A 37 0.56 7.13 9.95
CA PRO A 37 -0.15 6.14 9.15
C PRO A 37 -0.59 6.71 7.79
N ASN A 38 -0.35 5.98 6.69
CA ASN A 38 -0.85 6.35 5.37
C ASN A 38 -2.26 5.77 5.21
N LYS A 39 -3.29 6.62 5.12
CA LYS A 39 -4.69 6.18 5.02
C LYS A 39 -5.10 5.94 3.56
N LEU A 40 -5.73 4.80 3.29
CA LEU A 40 -6.36 4.54 1.99
C LEU A 40 -7.71 5.24 1.88
N ASN A 41 -7.82 6.12 0.88
CA ASN A 41 -9.07 6.76 0.51
C ASN A 41 -10.02 5.74 -0.12
N ARG A 42 -11.28 5.76 0.33
CA ARG A 42 -12.32 4.86 -0.18
C ARG A 42 -12.56 5.15 -1.65
N GLU A 43 -12.67 4.09 -2.44
CA GLU A 43 -12.94 4.11 -3.88
C GLU A 43 -11.91 4.88 -4.73
N ARG A 44 -10.74 5.19 -4.18
CA ARG A 44 -9.58 5.70 -4.93
C ARG A 44 -8.53 4.61 -5.10
N THR A 45 -8.02 4.49 -6.33
CA THR A 45 -6.85 3.65 -6.62
C THR A 45 -5.60 4.31 -6.06
N CYS A 46 -4.77 3.51 -5.40
CA CYS A 46 -3.46 3.91 -4.87
C CYS A 46 -2.41 2.95 -5.42
N LYS A 47 -1.27 3.48 -5.87
CA LYS A 47 -0.11 2.70 -6.29
C LYS A 47 0.78 2.46 -5.06
N LEU A 48 1.01 1.19 -4.74
CA LEU A 48 1.75 0.75 -3.55
C LEU A 48 3.23 0.52 -3.84
N LEU A 49 3.52 0.03 -5.05
CA LEU A 49 4.86 -0.24 -5.55
C LEU A 49 4.97 0.19 -7.01
N ASN A 50 6.10 0.77 -7.40
CA ASN A 50 6.43 1.08 -8.79
C ASN A 50 7.49 0.09 -9.29
N ALA A 51 7.16 -0.67 -10.34
CA ALA A 51 8.04 -1.73 -10.84
C ALA A 51 9.36 -1.19 -11.38
N SER A 52 9.34 -0.07 -12.12
CA SER A 52 10.55 0.55 -12.69
C SER A 52 11.51 1.05 -11.61
N ILE A 53 10.98 1.64 -10.53
CA ILE A 53 11.78 2.08 -9.37
C ILE A 53 12.39 0.85 -8.69
N PHE A 54 11.58 -0.16 -8.39
CA PHE A 54 12.04 -1.39 -7.76
C PHE A 54 13.14 -2.10 -8.56
N LEU A 55 12.96 -2.23 -9.88
CA LEU A 55 13.95 -2.87 -10.76
C LEU A 55 15.26 -2.09 -10.81
N LYS A 56 15.19 -0.76 -10.82
CA LYS A 56 16.39 0.09 -10.77
C LYS A 56 17.14 -0.11 -9.44
N GLU A 57 16.43 -0.02 -8.31
CA GLU A 57 17.04 -0.23 -6.99
C GLU A 57 17.61 -1.64 -6.83
N LEU A 58 16.96 -2.66 -7.41
CA LEU A 58 17.46 -4.03 -7.42
C LEU A 58 18.76 -4.16 -8.23
N GLN A 59 18.84 -3.53 -9.41
CA GLN A 59 20.07 -3.51 -10.20
C GLN A 59 21.21 -2.82 -9.46
N ASP A 60 20.92 -1.70 -8.77
CA ASP A 60 21.91 -0.97 -7.98
C ASP A 60 22.39 -1.82 -6.79
N PHE A 61 21.48 -2.52 -6.10
CA PHE A 61 21.81 -3.46 -5.03
C PHE A 61 22.70 -4.62 -5.50
N LEU A 62 22.36 -5.25 -6.63
CA LEU A 62 23.13 -6.38 -7.19
C LEU A 62 24.55 -5.98 -7.63
N LYS A 63 24.76 -4.70 -7.97
CA LYS A 63 26.08 -4.13 -8.28
C LYS A 63 26.85 -3.68 -7.04
N GLY A 64 26.28 -3.81 -5.84
CA GLY A 64 26.85 -3.29 -4.60
C GLY A 64 26.81 -1.75 -4.48
N ALA A 65 25.99 -1.08 -5.31
CA ALA A 65 25.91 0.37 -5.39
C ALA A 65 24.71 0.98 -4.62
N GLY A 66 23.96 0.15 -3.88
CA GLY A 66 22.78 0.62 -3.16
C GLY A 66 22.31 -0.35 -2.08
N PRO A 67 21.37 0.10 -1.21
CA PRO A 67 20.75 -0.75 -0.21
C PRO A 67 19.78 -1.75 -0.86
N LYS A 68 19.37 -2.78 -0.10
CA LYS A 68 18.34 -3.72 -0.53
C LYS A 68 17.02 -2.95 -0.83
N PRO A 69 16.41 -3.13 -2.01
CA PRO A 69 15.15 -2.47 -2.35
C PRO A 69 14.03 -2.90 -1.41
N ARG A 70 13.15 -1.96 -1.07
CA ARG A 70 11.95 -2.25 -0.28
C ARG A 70 10.84 -2.77 -1.20
N TYR A 71 10.19 -3.85 -0.80
CA TYR A 71 9.06 -4.43 -1.54
C TYR A 71 7.90 -4.87 -0.62
N GLU A 72 8.10 -4.86 0.69
CA GLU A 72 7.09 -5.23 1.67
C GLU A 72 6.03 -4.13 1.80
N ILE A 73 4.77 -4.55 1.80
CA ILE A 73 3.60 -3.68 1.96
C ILE A 73 2.78 -4.23 3.12
N ASP A 74 2.59 -3.42 4.16
CA ASP A 74 1.75 -3.79 5.30
C ASP A 74 0.40 -3.09 5.20
N LEU A 75 -0.66 -3.81 5.58
CA LEU A 75 -2.02 -3.28 5.65
C LEU A 75 -2.54 -3.42 7.08
N CYS A 76 -2.97 -2.30 7.66
CA CYS A 76 -3.63 -2.26 8.95
C CYS A 76 -5.11 -1.93 8.76
N PHE A 77 -5.98 -2.86 9.14
CA PHE A 77 -7.43 -2.72 9.04
C PHE A 77 -7.98 -2.21 10.38
N GLY A 78 -8.40 -0.95 10.40
CA GLY A 78 -9.08 -0.35 11.56
C GLY A 78 -10.58 -0.58 11.49
N GLU A 79 -11.15 -1.12 12.56
CA GLU A 79 -12.60 -1.21 12.71
C GLU A 79 -13.17 0.20 13.00
N GLU A 80 -14.19 0.60 12.24
CA GLU A 80 -15.14 1.59 12.76
C GLU A 80 -16.27 0.77 13.38
N PHE A 81 -16.36 0.79 14.71
CA PHE A 81 -17.56 0.31 15.41
C PHE A 81 -18.75 1.12 14.88
N SER A 82 -19.70 0.47 14.22
CA SER A 82 -20.98 1.09 13.90
C SER A 82 -21.59 1.61 15.21
N ARG A 83 -22.01 2.89 15.24
CA ARG A 83 -22.85 3.40 16.35
C ARG A 83 -24.00 2.41 16.51
N ARG A 84 -24.13 1.81 17.69
CA ARG A 84 -25.31 1.01 18.04
C ARG A 84 -26.56 1.89 17.84
N GLY A 85 -27.53 1.37 17.11
CA GLY A 85 -28.95 1.78 17.16
C GLY A 85 -29.27 3.18 16.66
N ALA A 86 -29.98 3.22 15.53
CA ALA A 86 -31.11 4.13 15.39
C ALA A 86 -32.21 3.77 16.40
#